data_AF-A0A922Z044-F1
#
_entry.id   AF-A0A922Z044-F1
#
_cell.length_a   1.000
_cell.length_b   1.000
_cell.length_c   1.000
_cell.angle_alpha   90.00
_cell.angle_beta   90.00
_cell.angle_gamma   90.00
#
_symmetry.space_group_name_H-M   'P 1'
#
loop_
_entity.id
_entity.type
_entity.pdbx_description
1 polymer ?
#
loop_
_entity_poly.entity_id
_entity_poly.type
_entity_poly.pdbx_seq_one_letter_code
_entity_poly.pdbx_strand_id
1 'polypeptide(L)'
;WNLVGLMLSTAYLGWSVVAQQVATGVARASLQDQGIHASRLLVTPAPFNTVLWRLVAVTPTHYHEGYYSLLDRKPTVRWTMHDRGAALIEQHGQAEPVARMAAFTHGFYRLRTTPDGRLMVTDLRMGQEPAYVFDFDVGPPEAVGQAPATQVVVRADVGQALPWLWRRVRGEDLLPMGAAIAAPN
;
A
#
# COMPACT_ATOMS: atom_id res chain seq x y z
N TRP A 1 -21.14 31.15 13.45
CA TRP A 1 -20.11 30.11 13.67
C TRP A 1 -20.43 28.82 12.92
N ASN A 2 -21.60 28.20 13.14
CA ASN A 2 -21.98 26.93 12.49
C ASN A 2 -21.97 26.97 10.96
N LEU A 3 -22.45 28.07 10.36
CA LEU A 3 -22.48 28.21 8.89
C LEU A 3 -21.06 28.24 8.28
N VAL A 4 -20.11 28.93 8.93
CA VAL A 4 -18.71 28.96 8.48
C VAL A 4 -18.09 27.57 8.61
N GLY A 5 -18.34 26.88 9.72
CA GLY A 5 -17.89 25.49 9.91
C GLY A 5 -18.46 24.54 8.85
N LEU A 6 -19.74 24.68 8.51
CA LEU A 6 -20.40 23.88 7.47
C LEU A 6 -19.87 24.17 6.07
N MET A 7 -19.65 25.45 5.74
CA MET A 7 -19.05 25.81 4.44
C MET A 7 -17.64 25.25 4.30
N LEU A 8 -16.80 25.39 5.34
CA LEU A 8 -15.44 24.89 5.33
C LEU A 8 -15.38 23.36 5.23
N SER A 9 -16.20 22.64 5.99
CA SER A 9 -16.23 21.18 5.93
C SER A 9 -16.74 20.68 4.57
N THR A 10 -17.76 21.33 4.01
CA THR A 10 -18.30 21.00 2.69
C THR A 10 -17.28 21.25 1.59
N ALA A 11 -16.60 22.41 1.62
CA ALA A 11 -15.53 22.73 0.68
C ALA A 11 -14.37 21.72 0.77
N TYR A 12 -13.98 21.33 1.98
CA TYR A 12 -12.93 20.33 2.20
C TYR A 12 -13.32 18.95 1.68
N LEU A 13 -14.56 18.51 1.89
CA LEU A 13 -15.06 17.24 1.34
C LEU A 13 -15.12 17.27 -0.19
N GLY A 14 -15.64 18.36 -0.77
CA GLY A 14 -15.67 18.57 -2.21
C GLY A 14 -14.26 18.53 -2.82
N TRP A 15 -13.31 19.23 -2.20
CA TRP A 15 -11.90 19.18 -2.58
C TRP A 15 -11.33 17.76 -2.52
N SER A 16 -11.60 17.03 -1.44
CA SER A 16 -11.08 15.67 -1.25
C SER A 16 -11.57 14.71 -2.33
N VAL A 17 -12.83 14.83 -2.76
CA VAL A 17 -13.40 14.05 -3.87
C VAL A 17 -12.69 14.37 -5.19
N VAL A 18 -12.48 15.65 -5.50
CA VAL A 18 -11.78 16.08 -6.72
C VAL A 18 -10.33 15.57 -6.72
N ALA A 19 -9.61 15.76 -5.62
CA ALA A 19 -8.23 15.29 -5.45
C ALA A 19 -8.13 13.77 -5.64
N GLN A 20 -9.06 13.00 -5.06
CA GLN A 20 -9.11 11.55 -5.22
C GLN A 20 -9.36 11.13 -6.67
N GLN A 21 -10.26 11.81 -7.38
CA GLN A 21 -10.55 11.53 -8.79
C GLN A 21 -9.32 11.78 -9.67
N VAL A 22 -8.63 12.90 -9.47
CA VAL A 22 -7.39 13.22 -10.21
C VAL A 22 -6.32 12.16 -9.94
N ALA A 23 -6.05 11.85 -8.67
CA ALA A 23 -5.05 10.85 -8.31
C ALA A 23 -5.39 9.46 -8.88
N THR A 24 -6.67 9.08 -8.86
CA THR A 24 -7.15 7.81 -9.43
C THR A 24 -6.97 7.78 -10.95
N GLY A 25 -7.28 8.87 -11.64
CA GLY A 25 -7.08 9.00 -13.09
C GLY A 25 -5.62 8.86 -13.47
N VAL A 26 -4.74 9.59 -12.79
CA VAL A 26 -3.29 9.53 -12.99
C VAL A 26 -2.72 8.13 -12.73
N ALA A 27 -3.17 7.48 -11.65
CA ALA A 27 -2.74 6.13 -11.31
C ALA A 27 -3.13 5.11 -12.41
N ARG A 28 -4.38 5.14 -12.88
CA ARG A 28 -4.86 4.24 -13.95
C ARG A 28 -4.14 4.48 -15.28
N ALA A 29 -3.98 5.75 -15.67
CA ALA A 29 -3.25 6.10 -16.88
C ALA A 29 -1.79 5.62 -16.81
N SER A 30 -1.13 5.81 -15.66
CA SER A 30 0.25 5.36 -15.46
C SER A 30 0.40 3.84 -15.48
N LEU A 31 -0.58 3.09 -14.95
CA LEU A 31 -0.58 1.62 -15.04
C LEU A 31 -0.71 1.16 -16.50
N GLN A 32 -1.60 1.79 -17.28
CA GLN A 32 -1.81 1.47 -18.69
C GLN A 32 -0.57 1.77 -19.53
N ASP A 33 0.03 2.95 -19.34
CA ASP A 33 1.24 3.39 -20.05
C ASP A 33 2.44 2.46 -19.80
N GLN A 34 2.55 1.92 -18.59
CA GLN A 34 3.62 0.99 -18.20
C GLN A 34 3.27 -0.49 -18.44
N GLY A 35 2.13 -0.79 -19.06
CA GLY A 35 1.70 -2.16 -19.34
C GLY A 35 1.41 -3.01 -18.09
N ILE A 36 1.12 -2.37 -16.95
CA ILE A 36 0.83 -3.06 -15.69
C ILE A 36 -0.66 -3.40 -15.64
N HIS A 37 -0.98 -4.67 -15.90
CA HIS A 37 -2.33 -5.21 -15.83
C HIS A 37 -2.75 -5.51 -14.38
N ALA A 38 -3.02 -4.45 -13.62
CA ALA A 38 -3.50 -4.58 -12.25
C ALA A 38 -4.97 -5.01 -12.21
N SER A 39 -5.24 -6.07 -11.45
CA SER A 39 -6.61 -6.53 -11.17
C SER A 39 -7.36 -5.61 -10.21
N ARG A 40 -6.62 -4.91 -9.34
CA ARG A 40 -7.15 -4.04 -8.29
C ARG A 40 -6.22 -2.84 -8.12
N LEU A 41 -6.81 -1.70 -7.79
CA LEU A 41 -6.11 -0.46 -7.50
C LEU A 41 -6.72 0.18 -6.25
N LEU A 42 -5.88 0.46 -5.27
CA LEU A 42 -6.21 1.23 -4.08
C LEU A 42 -5.56 2.60 -4.19
N VAL A 43 -6.34 3.65 -3.90
CA VAL A 43 -5.91 5.05 -3.92
C VAL A 43 -6.32 5.68 -2.60
N THR A 44 -5.36 5.97 -1.75
CA THR A 44 -5.60 6.50 -0.40
C THR A 44 -4.76 7.75 -0.15
N PRO A 45 -5.29 8.76 0.55
CA PRO A 45 -4.48 9.90 0.95
C PRO A 45 -3.34 9.43 1.85
N ALA A 46 -2.16 10.03 1.69
CA ALA A 46 -1.06 9.86 2.63
C ALA A 46 -1.42 10.50 3.98
N PRO A 47 -0.74 10.11 5.08
CA PRO A 47 -1.03 10.65 6.40
C PRO A 47 -1.07 12.19 6.43
N PHE A 48 -2.08 12.72 7.13
CA PHE A 48 -2.25 14.15 7.47
C PHE A 48 -2.54 15.11 6.30
N ASN A 49 -2.84 14.64 5.09
CA ASN A 49 -3.10 15.53 3.96
C ASN A 49 -3.94 14.89 2.84
N THR A 50 -4.47 15.71 1.92
CA THR A 50 -5.20 15.27 0.70
C THR A 50 -4.48 15.66 -0.60
N VAL A 51 -3.18 15.96 -0.49
CA VAL A 51 -2.32 16.41 -1.60
C VAL A 51 -1.49 15.26 -2.15
N LEU A 52 -0.90 14.46 -1.26
CA LEU A 52 -0.13 13.27 -1.56
C LEU A 52 -1.01 12.03 -1.42
N TRP A 53 -0.96 11.16 -2.42
CA TRP A 53 -1.74 9.95 -2.52
C TRP A 53 -0.83 8.73 -2.62
N ARG A 54 -1.06 7.74 -1.77
CA ARG A 54 -0.47 6.41 -1.88
C ARG A 54 -1.34 5.55 -2.78
N LEU A 55 -0.67 4.81 -3.66
CA LEU A 55 -1.28 4.00 -4.70
C LEU A 55 -0.77 2.58 -4.54
N VAL A 56 -1.68 1.60 -4.52
CA VAL A 56 -1.33 0.17 -4.47
C VAL A 56 -2.08 -0.56 -5.57
N ALA A 57 -1.35 -1.14 -6.51
CA ALA A 57 -1.91 -1.90 -7.61
C ALA A 57 -1.54 -3.39 -7.46
N VAL A 58 -2.51 -4.30 -7.57
CA VAL A 58 -2.29 -5.74 -7.34
C VAL A 58 -2.45 -6.53 -8.63
N THR A 59 -1.44 -7.31 -8.97
CA THR A 59 -1.45 -8.31 -10.04
C THR A 59 -1.53 -9.72 -9.42
N PRO A 60 -1.70 -10.79 -10.22
CA PRO A 60 -1.70 -12.16 -9.69
C PRO A 60 -0.41 -12.51 -8.94
N THR A 61 0.73 -12.04 -9.43
CA THR A 61 2.06 -12.43 -8.93
C THR A 61 2.74 -11.37 -8.05
N HIS A 62 2.42 -10.10 -8.29
CA HIS A 62 3.12 -8.96 -7.69
C HIS A 62 2.11 -7.92 -7.18
N TYR A 63 2.58 -7.01 -6.36
CA TYR A 63 1.91 -5.74 -6.15
C TYR A 63 2.88 -4.60 -6.42
N HIS A 64 2.32 -3.45 -6.76
CA HIS A 64 3.05 -2.25 -7.10
C HIS A 64 2.64 -1.13 -6.15
N GLU A 65 3.61 -0.49 -5.52
CA GLU A 65 3.40 0.70 -4.71
C GLU A 65 3.85 1.94 -5.48
N GLY A 66 3.09 3.01 -5.37
CA GLY A 66 3.39 4.29 -6.00
C GLY A 66 2.88 5.45 -5.16
N TYR A 67 3.42 6.63 -5.42
CA TYR A 67 3.00 7.86 -4.76
C TYR A 67 2.82 8.97 -5.77
N TYR A 68 1.72 9.70 -5.65
CA TYR A 68 1.41 10.83 -6.51
C TYR A 68 1.04 12.05 -5.68
N SER A 69 1.74 13.16 -5.88
CA SER A 69 1.34 14.45 -5.34
C SER A 69 0.63 15.26 -6.41
N LEU A 70 -0.42 15.99 -6.04
CA LEU A 70 -1.03 17.00 -6.91
C LEU A 70 -0.03 18.12 -7.31
N LEU A 71 1.11 18.22 -6.61
CA LEU A 71 2.20 19.14 -6.89
C LEU A 71 3.34 18.50 -7.72
N ASP A 72 3.22 17.23 -8.11
CA ASP A 72 4.21 16.58 -8.98
C ASP A 72 4.25 17.29 -10.34
N ARG A 73 5.46 17.47 -10.88
CA ARG A 73 5.68 18.17 -12.17
C ARG A 73 5.03 17.49 -13.37
N LYS A 74 4.84 16.17 -13.29
CA LYS A 74 4.24 15.34 -14.33
C LYS A 74 3.13 14.48 -13.74
N PRO A 75 2.02 14.27 -14.44
CA PRO A 75 0.94 13.39 -14.00
C PRO A 75 1.29 11.92 -14.28
N THR A 76 2.42 11.45 -13.73
CA THR A 76 2.95 10.10 -13.95
C THR A 76 3.39 9.48 -12.64
N VAL A 77 3.08 8.21 -12.43
CA VAL A 77 3.44 7.47 -11.20
C VAL A 77 4.67 6.61 -11.45
N ARG A 78 5.66 6.73 -10.57
CA ARG A 78 6.77 5.77 -10.47
C ARG A 78 6.32 4.60 -9.60
N TRP A 79 6.18 3.42 -10.21
CA TRP A 79 5.78 2.20 -9.51
C TRP A 79 7.00 1.42 -9.03
N THR A 80 6.99 1.01 -7.76
CA THR A 80 7.92 0.03 -7.21
C THR A 80 7.21 -1.32 -7.13
N MET A 81 7.82 -2.35 -7.73
CA MET A 81 7.28 -3.70 -7.75
C MET A 81 7.75 -4.51 -6.54
N HIS A 82 6.85 -5.30 -5.97
CA HIS A 82 7.11 -6.20 -4.86
C HIS A 82 6.44 -7.56 -5.11
N ASP A 83 7.10 -8.63 -4.66
CA ASP A 83 6.55 -9.99 -4.73
C ASP A 83 5.31 -10.13 -3.84
N ARG A 84 4.26 -10.76 -4.37
CA ARG A 84 3.01 -10.97 -3.63
C ARG A 84 2.95 -12.34 -2.94
N GLY A 85 3.88 -13.24 -3.26
CA GLY A 85 3.88 -14.63 -2.82
C GLY A 85 2.90 -15.48 -3.60
N ALA A 86 2.89 -15.39 -4.94
CA ALA A 86 1.91 -16.09 -5.78
C ALA A 86 1.89 -17.61 -5.52
N ALA A 87 3.07 -18.23 -5.43
CA ALA A 87 3.20 -19.67 -5.12
C ALA A 87 2.69 -20.01 -3.71
N LEU A 88 2.95 -19.14 -2.73
CA LEU A 88 2.43 -19.31 -1.36
C LEU A 88 0.91 -19.15 -1.30
N ILE A 89 0.36 -18.23 -2.11
CA ILE A 89 -1.09 -18.04 -2.25
C ILE A 89 -1.73 -19.27 -2.89
N GLU A 90 -1.10 -19.86 -3.90
CA GLU A 90 -1.57 -21.10 -4.52
C GLU A 90 -1.59 -22.26 -3.51
N GLN A 91 -0.53 -22.39 -2.71
CA GLN A 91 -0.37 -23.48 -1.74
C GLN A 91 -1.26 -23.30 -0.48
N HIS A 92 -1.35 -22.09 0.06
CA HIS A 92 -1.97 -21.83 1.37
C HIS A 92 -3.22 -20.95 1.31
N GLY A 93 -3.66 -20.53 0.12
CA GLY A 93 -4.77 -19.58 -0.04
C GLY A 93 -6.11 -20.06 0.54
N GLN A 94 -6.30 -21.38 0.65
CA GLN A 94 -7.50 -22.00 1.23
C GLN A 94 -7.41 -22.20 2.75
N ALA A 95 -6.24 -22.00 3.35
CA ALA A 95 -6.11 -22.07 4.80
C ALA A 95 -6.90 -20.92 5.44
N GLU A 96 -7.64 -21.23 6.50
CA GLU A 96 -8.58 -20.31 7.15
C GLU A 96 -8.01 -18.89 7.40
N PRO A 97 -6.84 -18.71 8.03
CA PRO A 97 -6.31 -17.36 8.28
C PRO A 97 -5.97 -16.59 7.00
N VAL A 98 -5.53 -17.28 5.94
CA VAL A 98 -5.18 -16.66 4.65
C VAL A 98 -6.44 -16.30 3.87
N ALA A 99 -7.41 -17.22 3.78
CA ALA A 99 -8.69 -16.98 3.12
C ALA A 99 -9.47 -15.84 3.79
N ARG A 100 -9.47 -15.80 5.13
CA ARG A 100 -10.04 -14.71 5.92
C ARG A 100 -9.38 -13.37 5.59
N MET A 101 -8.06 -13.33 5.53
CA MET A 101 -7.34 -12.11 5.17
C MET A 101 -7.65 -11.68 3.74
N ALA A 102 -7.68 -12.61 2.78
CA ALA A 102 -8.01 -12.32 1.39
C ALA A 102 -9.41 -11.68 1.26
N ALA A 103 -10.39 -12.22 1.98
CA ALA A 103 -11.75 -11.67 2.02
C ALA A 103 -11.79 -10.28 2.69
N PHE A 104 -11.17 -10.12 3.85
CA PHE A 104 -11.16 -8.86 4.60
C PHE A 104 -10.47 -7.72 3.83
N THR A 105 -9.37 -8.04 3.16
CA THR A 105 -8.58 -7.08 2.37
C THR A 105 -9.10 -6.90 0.96
N HIS A 106 -10.15 -7.61 0.55
CA HIS A 106 -10.65 -7.63 -0.83
C HIS A 106 -9.55 -7.97 -1.86
N GLY A 107 -8.58 -8.80 -1.47
CA GLY A 107 -7.45 -9.21 -2.29
C GLY A 107 -6.20 -8.32 -2.18
N PHE A 108 -6.19 -7.28 -1.34
CA PHE A 108 -5.01 -6.47 -1.03
C PHE A 108 -4.16 -7.11 0.08
N TYR A 109 -3.59 -8.28 -0.22
CA TYR A 109 -2.71 -9.00 0.70
C TYR A 109 -1.54 -9.63 -0.05
N ARG A 110 -0.47 -9.90 0.69
CA ARG A 110 0.66 -10.72 0.24
C ARG A 110 0.92 -11.87 1.22
N LEU A 111 1.60 -12.89 0.71
CA LEU A 111 2.23 -13.92 1.54
C LEU A 111 3.74 -13.81 1.37
N ARG A 112 4.47 -14.02 2.46
CA ARG A 112 5.94 -14.13 2.43
C ARG A 112 6.40 -15.15 3.45
N THR A 113 7.54 -15.77 3.18
CA THR A 113 8.24 -16.58 4.17
C THR A 113 9.33 -15.74 4.82
N THR A 114 9.40 -15.78 6.14
CA THR A 114 10.49 -15.14 6.88
C THR A 114 11.77 -15.99 6.80
N PRO A 115 12.96 -15.43 7.10
CA PRO A 115 14.21 -16.20 7.10
C PRO A 115 14.21 -17.41 8.06
N ASP A 116 13.40 -17.37 9.12
CA ASP A 116 13.18 -18.46 10.08
C ASP A 116 12.09 -19.46 9.64
N GLY A 117 11.64 -19.39 8.37
CA GLY A 117 10.76 -20.37 7.77
C GLY A 117 9.27 -20.23 8.14
N ARG A 118 8.86 -19.08 8.66
CA ARG A 118 7.47 -18.83 9.08
C ARG A 118 6.69 -18.15 7.97
N LEU A 119 5.43 -18.52 7.83
CA LEU A 119 4.54 -17.93 6.84
C LEU A 119 3.87 -16.68 7.42
N MET A 120 4.01 -15.58 6.70
CA MET A 120 3.41 -14.29 7.04
C MET A 120 2.32 -13.95 6.03
N VAL A 121 1.20 -13.45 6.54
CA VAL A 121 0.13 -12.85 5.74
C VAL A 121 -0.01 -11.36 6.10
N THR A 122 0.14 -10.49 5.11
CA THR A 122 0.19 -9.03 5.33
C THR A 122 -0.95 -8.33 4.60
N ASP A 123 -1.63 -7.38 5.26
CA ASP A 123 -2.58 -6.45 4.62
C ASP A 123 -1.81 -5.28 3.98
N LEU A 124 -2.01 -5.07 2.67
CA LEU A 124 -1.31 -4.05 1.89
C LEU A 124 -1.95 -2.66 1.96
N ARG A 125 -3.14 -2.54 2.57
CA ARG A 125 -3.90 -1.27 2.60
C ARG A 125 -3.32 -0.27 3.60
N MET A 126 -2.67 -0.75 4.65
CA MET A 126 -2.22 0.07 5.79
C MET A 126 -0.73 -0.11 6.06
N GLY A 127 0.03 0.98 5.90
CA GLY A 127 1.49 0.97 5.94
C GLY A 127 2.08 1.03 4.54
N GLN A 128 3.35 0.64 4.40
CA GLN A 128 4.10 0.63 3.14
C GLN A 128 5.33 -0.26 3.27
N GLU A 129 5.92 -0.71 2.17
CA GLU A 129 7.13 -1.54 2.26
C GLU A 129 8.26 -0.79 3.01
N PRO A 130 8.95 -1.42 3.98
CA PRO A 130 8.79 -2.78 4.51
C PRO A 130 7.91 -2.90 5.77
N ALA A 131 7.33 -1.79 6.25
CA ALA A 131 6.58 -1.71 7.50
C ALA A 131 5.06 -1.59 7.28
N TYR A 132 4.35 -2.70 7.48
CA TYR A 132 2.90 -2.76 7.45
C TYR A 132 2.31 -2.81 8.85
N VAL A 133 1.13 -2.20 9.03
CA VAL A 133 0.45 -2.15 10.34
C VAL A 133 -0.06 -3.54 10.73
N PHE A 134 -0.53 -4.29 9.75
CA PHE A 134 -1.17 -5.59 9.90
C PHE A 134 -0.35 -6.65 9.16
N ASP A 135 0.65 -7.19 9.85
CA ASP A 135 1.45 -8.32 9.41
C ASP A 135 1.23 -9.45 10.41
N PHE A 136 0.80 -10.62 9.95
CA PHE A 136 0.42 -11.73 10.82
C PHE A 136 1.21 -12.97 10.50
N ASP A 137 1.82 -13.53 11.53
CA ASP A 137 2.45 -14.83 11.52
C ASP A 137 1.38 -15.91 11.67
N VAL A 138 1.28 -16.77 10.65
CA VAL A 138 0.29 -17.86 10.60
C VAL A 138 0.91 -19.23 10.87
N GLY A 139 2.14 -19.27 11.39
CA GLY A 139 2.86 -20.50 11.70
C GLY A 139 3.79 -20.97 10.57
N PRO A 140 4.45 -22.14 10.76
CA PRO A 140 5.20 -22.76 9.68
C PRO A 140 4.25 -23.25 8.56
N PRO A 141 4.70 -23.31 7.29
CA PRO A 141 3.88 -23.67 6.14
C PRO A 141 3.05 -24.96 6.31
N GLU A 142 3.59 -25.97 6.96
CA GLU A 142 2.93 -27.24 7.22
C GLU A 142 1.82 -27.19 8.29
N ALA A 143 1.79 -26.15 9.13
CA ALA A 143 0.85 -26.00 10.24
C ALA A 143 -0.06 -24.78 10.15
N VAL A 144 -0.17 -24.16 8.96
CA VAL A 144 -1.01 -22.98 8.75
C VAL A 144 -2.47 -23.26 9.14
N GLY A 145 -3.00 -22.46 10.07
CA GLY A 145 -4.37 -22.60 10.57
C GLY A 145 -4.54 -23.58 11.74
N GLN A 146 -3.47 -24.25 12.20
CA GLN A 146 -3.52 -25.11 13.40
C GLN A 146 -3.42 -24.30 14.70
N ALA A 147 -2.89 -23.09 14.64
CA ALA A 147 -2.77 -22.16 15.77
C ALA A 147 -3.30 -20.77 15.39
N PRO A 148 -3.71 -19.95 16.38
CA PRO A 148 -4.09 -18.57 16.13
C PRO A 148 -2.96 -17.75 15.51
N ALA A 149 -3.31 -16.91 14.53
CA ALA A 149 -2.35 -15.98 13.92
C ALA A 149 -1.87 -14.94 14.95
N THR A 150 -0.58 -14.63 14.93
CA THR A 150 0.04 -13.64 15.84
C THR A 150 0.43 -12.40 15.06
N GLN A 151 0.00 -11.22 15.51
CA GLN A 151 0.39 -9.97 14.86
C GLN A 151 1.85 -9.63 15.16
N VAL A 152 2.61 -9.37 14.11
CA VAL A 152 3.99 -8.88 14.18
C VAL A 152 3.96 -7.38 13.85
N VAL A 153 4.42 -6.56 14.79
CA VAL A 153 4.44 -5.11 14.62
C VAL A 153 5.81 -4.66 14.14
N VAL A 154 5.89 -4.26 12.87
CA VAL A 154 7.05 -3.57 12.32
C VAL A 154 6.80 -2.07 12.40
N ARG A 155 7.59 -1.36 13.21
CA ARG A 155 7.48 0.11 13.33
C ARG A 155 8.26 0.77 12.21
N ALA A 156 7.59 1.62 11.45
CA ALA A 156 8.28 2.55 10.56
C ALA A 156 9.13 3.53 11.38
N ASP A 157 10.32 3.85 10.88
CA ASP A 157 11.16 4.90 11.46
C ASP A 157 10.52 6.26 11.15
N VAL A 158 9.86 6.84 12.17
CA VAL A 158 9.18 8.14 12.07
C VAL A 158 10.16 9.26 11.70
N GLY A 159 11.41 9.17 12.16
CA GLY A 159 12.46 10.15 11.88
C GLY A 159 12.82 10.22 10.40
N GLN A 160 12.71 9.11 9.67
CA GLN A 160 12.91 9.05 8.22
C GLN A 160 11.60 9.29 7.45
N ALA A 161 10.47 8.82 8.00
CA ALA A 161 9.17 8.88 7.35
C ALA A 161 8.61 10.30 7.19
N LEU A 162 8.70 11.13 8.23
CA LEU A 162 8.15 12.48 8.18
C LEU A 162 8.87 13.39 7.17
N PRO A 163 10.22 13.46 7.15
CA PRO A 163 10.93 14.24 6.13
C PRO A 163 10.64 13.74 4.71
N TRP A 164 10.63 12.42 4.49
CA TRP A 164 10.30 11.85 3.18
C TRP A 164 8.89 12.24 2.74
N LEU A 165 7.91 12.12 3.63
CA LEU A 165 6.51 12.48 3.35
C LEU A 165 6.39 13.96 2.99
N TRP A 166 7.02 14.85 3.74
CA TRP A 166 6.99 16.29 3.45
C TRP A 166 7.58 16.63 2.08
N ARG A 167 8.70 16.01 1.72
CA ARG A 167 9.33 16.19 0.40
C ARG A 167 8.44 15.68 -0.73
N ARG A 168 7.82 14.50 -0.56
CA ARG A 168 6.84 13.97 -1.52
C ARG A 168 5.60 14.84 -1.65
N VAL A 169 5.06 15.39 -0.54
CA VAL A 169 3.94 16.33 -0.59
C VAL A 169 4.28 17.51 -1.49
N ARG A 170 5.49 18.06 -1.40
CA ARG A 170 5.96 19.19 -2.24
C ARG A 170 6.26 18.82 -3.70
N GLY A 171 6.05 17.58 -4.11
CA GLY A 171 6.22 17.14 -5.49
C GLY A 171 7.65 16.73 -5.87
N GLU A 172 8.54 16.50 -4.90
CA GLU A 172 9.87 15.95 -5.17
C GLU A 172 9.72 14.48 -5.62
N ASP A 173 10.34 14.09 -6.73
CA ASP A 173 10.33 12.71 -7.22
C ASP A 173 11.30 11.85 -6.39
N LEU A 174 10.75 11.15 -5.40
CA LEU A 174 11.50 10.25 -4.50
C LEU A 174 10.95 8.84 -4.62
N LEU A 175 11.84 7.86 -4.55
CA LEU A 175 11.45 6.46 -4.39
C LEU A 175 10.73 6.25 -3.05
N PRO A 176 9.79 5.30 -2.97
CA PRO A 176 9.24 4.83 -1.69
C PRO A 176 10.35 4.44 -0.71
N MET A 177 10.15 4.66 0.59
CA MET A 177 11.18 4.38 1.59
C MET A 177 11.71 2.95 1.54
N GLY A 178 10.85 1.94 1.33
CA GLY A 178 11.29 0.55 1.20
C GLY A 178 12.14 0.26 -0.05
N ALA A 179 11.98 1.04 -1.12
CA ALA A 179 12.80 0.90 -2.33
C ALA A 179 14.20 1.49 -2.16
N ALA A 180 14.36 2.51 -1.31
CA ALA A 180 15.65 3.14 -1.03
C ALA A 180 16.59 2.25 -0.21
N ILE A 181 16.05 1.29 0.55
CA ILE A 181 16.82 0.34 1.37
C ILE A 181 17.30 -0.87 0.52
N ALA A 182 16.63 -1.16 -0.60
CA ALA A 182 16.93 -2.29 -1.48
C ALA A 182 17.85 -1.95 -2.66
N ALA A 183 18.27 -0.69 -2.81
CA ALA A 183 19.26 -0.32 -3.82
C ALA A 183 20.65 -0.82 -3.37
N PRO A 184 21.30 -1.75 -4.09
CA PRO A 184 22.69 -2.07 -3.81
C PRO A 184 23.54 -0.82 -4.11
N ASN A 185 24.52 -0.54 -3.23
CA ASN A 185 25.64 0.34 -3.55
C ASN A 185 26.43 -0.21 -4.74
#